data_AF-A0AA37KWX8-F1
#
_entry.id   AF-A0AA37KWX8-F1
#
_cell.length_a   1.000
_cell.length_b   1.000
_cell.length_c   1.000
_cell.angle_alpha   90.00
_cell.angle_beta   90.00
_cell.angle_gamma   90.00
#
_symmetry.space_group_name_H-M   'P 1'
#
loop_
_entity.id
_entity.type
_entity.pdbx_description
1 polymer ?
#
loop_
_entity_poly.entity_id
_entity_poly.type
_entity_poly.pdbx_seq_one_letter_code
_entity_poly.pdbx_strand_id
1 'polypeptide(L)'
;MSPRIVPLVLLLLLVGVQAQLWSGRGSVHHVQEMKEKIAAQKQANAEARQANERLTSEVHDLREGLDMVEEKARNELGMVKPNEIYVQVTHR
;
A
#
# COMPACT_ATOMS: atom_id res chain seq x y z
N MET A 1 -42.65 -12.86 -49.19
CA MET A 1 -41.72 -12.05 -48.37
C MET A 1 -40.42 -11.93 -49.14
N SER A 2 -40.01 -10.70 -49.48
CA SER A 2 -38.91 -10.44 -50.41
C SER A 2 -37.58 -10.95 -49.84
N PRO A 3 -36.78 -11.74 -50.59
CA PRO A 3 -35.59 -12.44 -50.09
C PRO A 3 -34.42 -11.53 -49.66
N ARG A 4 -34.59 -10.20 -49.77
CA ARG A 4 -33.58 -9.17 -49.47
C ARG A 4 -33.64 -8.63 -48.04
N ILE A 5 -34.70 -8.95 -47.29
CA ILE A 5 -34.91 -8.43 -45.93
C ILE A 5 -34.08 -9.22 -44.91
N VAL A 6 -33.98 -10.54 -45.10
CA VAL A 6 -33.18 -11.44 -44.25
C VAL A 6 -31.70 -11.02 -44.14
N PRO A 7 -30.96 -10.75 -45.24
CA PRO A 7 -29.58 -10.31 -45.11
C PRO A 7 -29.45 -8.93 -44.45
N LEU A 8 -30.44 -8.04 -44.63
CA LEU A 8 -30.43 -6.72 -44.01
C LEU A 8 -30.56 -6.81 -42.49
N VAL A 9 -31.45 -7.67 -41.99
CA VAL A 9 -31.63 -7.94 -40.56
C VAL A 9 -30.38 -8.59 -39.96
N LEU A 10 -29.77 -9.55 -40.67
CA LEU A 10 -28.52 -10.17 -40.23
C LEU A 10 -27.37 -9.16 -40.15
N LEU A 11 -27.28 -8.24 -41.11
CA LEU A 11 -26.25 -7.20 -41.12
C LEU A 11 -26.45 -6.21 -39.96
N LEU A 12 -27.70 -5.86 -39.64
CA LEU A 12 -28.04 -5.01 -38.50
C LEU A 12 -27.69 -5.69 -37.17
N LEU A 13 -28.00 -6.98 -37.01
CA LEU A 13 -27.59 -7.78 -35.87
C LEU A 13 -26.07 -7.87 -35.75
N LEU A 14 -25.37 -8.09 -36.86
CA LEU A 14 -23.91 -8.17 -36.90
C LEU A 14 -23.27 -6.86 -36.43
N VAL A 15 -23.76 -5.72 -36.91
CA VAL A 15 -23.27 -4.40 -36.49
C VAL A 15 -23.55 -4.16 -35.00
N GLY A 16 -24.72 -4.55 -34.50
CA GLY A 16 -25.05 -4.46 -33.08
C GLY A 16 -24.08 -5.27 -32.20
N VAL A 17 -23.76 -6.51 -32.59
CA VAL A 17 -22.80 -7.36 -31.88
C VAL A 17 -21.38 -6.78 -31.95
N GLN A 18 -20.95 -6.28 -33.11
CA GLN A 18 -19.63 -5.66 -33.26
C GLN A 18 -19.49 -4.40 -32.40
N ALA A 19 -20.52 -3.55 -32.35
CA ALA A 19 -20.56 -2.37 -31.48
C ALA A 19 -20.51 -2.77 -29.99
N GLN A 20 -21.24 -3.81 -29.60
CA GLN A 20 -21.20 -4.33 -28.24
C GLN A 20 -19.83 -4.91 -27.88
N LEU A 21 -19.14 -5.56 -28.81
CA LEU A 21 -17.79 -6.09 -28.60
C LEU A 21 -16.75 -4.97 -28.44
N TRP A 22 -16.88 -3.88 -29.20
CA TRP A 22 -16.00 -2.71 -29.05
C TRP A 22 -16.27 -1.90 -27.77
N SER A 23 -17.53 -1.89 -27.31
CA SER A 23 -17.93 -1.17 -26.09
C SER A 23 -17.90 -2.02 -24.81
N GLY A 24 -17.81 -3.34 -24.90
CA GLY A 24 -18.00 -4.26 -23.78
C GLY A 24 -16.70 -4.65 -23.07
N ARG A 25 -16.70 -4.59 -21.72
CA ARG A 25 -15.72 -5.08 -20.71
C ARG A 25 -14.21 -4.85 -20.93
N GLY A 26 -13.78 -4.33 -22.07
CA GLY A 26 -12.39 -4.05 -22.43
C GLY A 26 -12.27 -2.85 -23.36
N SER A 27 -13.25 -1.94 -23.36
CA SER A 27 -13.13 -0.69 -24.12
C SER A 27 -11.90 0.07 -23.62
N VAL A 28 -11.12 0.60 -24.56
CA VAL A 28 -9.83 1.26 -24.30
C VAL A 28 -9.95 2.38 -23.26
N HIS A 29 -11.12 3.03 -23.22
CA HIS A 29 -11.44 4.06 -22.22
C HIS A 29 -11.50 3.53 -20.79
N HIS A 30 -12.14 2.38 -20.55
CA HIS A 30 -12.23 1.83 -19.20
C HIS A 30 -10.86 1.40 -18.66
N VAL A 31 -10.01 0.85 -19.54
CA VAL A 31 -8.64 0.46 -19.19
C VAL A 31 -7.76 1.69 -18.90
N GLN A 32 -7.93 2.80 -19.63
CA GLN A 32 -7.19 4.03 -19.33
C GLN A 32 -7.60 4.63 -17.99
N GLU A 33 -8.90 4.76 -17.71
CA GLU A 33 -9.38 5.33 -16.44
C GLU A 33 -8.93 4.47 -15.24
N MET A 34 -8.96 3.14 -15.39
CA MET A 34 -8.43 2.24 -14.35
C MET A 34 -6.91 2.36 -14.18
N LYS A 35 -6.15 2.52 -15.28
CA LYS A 35 -4.70 2.72 -15.20
C LYS A 35 -4.34 4.02 -14.49
N GLU A 36 -5.07 5.10 -14.77
CA GLU A 36 -4.87 6.39 -14.09
C GLU A 36 -5.14 6.29 -12.59
N LYS A 37 -6.23 5.62 -12.18
CA LYS A 37 -6.53 5.36 -10.77
C LYS A 37 -5.43 4.54 -10.08
N ILE A 38 -4.90 3.51 -10.75
CA ILE A 38 -3.79 2.71 -10.22
C ILE A 38 -2.52 3.55 -10.08
N ALA A 39 -2.21 4.41 -11.06
CA ALA A 39 -1.04 5.28 -10.99
C ALA A 39 -1.13 6.27 -9.82
N ALA A 40 -2.28 6.93 -9.65
CA ALA A 40 -2.52 7.83 -8.52
C ALA A 40 -2.40 7.11 -7.16
N GLN A 41 -2.99 5.92 -7.04
CA GLN A 41 -2.93 5.15 -5.79
C GLN A 41 -1.51 4.68 -5.47
N LYS A 42 -0.72 4.30 -6.48
CA LYS A 42 0.69 3.92 -6.29
C LYS A 42 1.53 5.10 -5.81
N GLN A 43 1.30 6.29 -6.34
CA GLN A 43 2.00 7.49 -5.92
C GLN A 43 1.70 7.81 -4.45
N ALA A 44 0.42 7.83 -4.06
CA ALA A 44 0.01 8.08 -2.68
C ALA A 44 0.58 7.03 -1.70
N ASN A 45 0.63 5.76 -2.11
CA ASN A 45 1.20 4.70 -1.30
C ASN A 45 2.73 4.85 -1.15
N ALA A 46 3.44 5.25 -2.20
CA ALA A 46 4.87 5.50 -2.12
C ALA A 46 5.21 6.63 -1.12
N GLU A 47 4.44 7.71 -1.13
CA GLU A 47 4.59 8.82 -0.18
C GLU A 47 4.32 8.38 1.26
N ALA A 48 3.21 7.66 1.50
CA ALA A 48 2.88 7.12 2.81
C ALA A 48 3.95 6.14 3.33
N ARG A 49 4.51 5.32 2.45
CA ARG A 49 5.58 4.39 2.79
C ARG A 49 6.86 5.13 3.21
N GLN A 50 7.23 6.18 2.49
CA GLN A 50 8.39 7.00 2.86
C GLN A 50 8.22 7.67 4.23
N ALA A 51 7.02 8.18 4.53
CA ALA A 51 6.72 8.75 5.84
C ALA A 51 6.80 7.70 6.96
N ASN A 52 6.26 6.50 6.74
CA ASN A 52 6.35 5.40 7.69
C ASN A 52 7.79 4.98 7.95
N GLU A 53 8.63 4.90 6.92
CA GLU A 53 10.05 4.55 7.06
C GLU A 53 10.80 5.59 7.92
N ARG A 54 10.52 6.89 7.73
CA ARG A 54 11.10 7.95 8.57
C ARG A 54 10.64 7.85 10.02
N LEU A 55 9.32 7.73 10.25
CA LEU A 55 8.76 7.61 11.59
C LEU A 55 9.27 6.37 12.33
N THR A 56 9.45 5.26 11.60
CA THR A 56 10.00 4.04 12.19
C THR A 56 11.44 4.25 12.63
N SER A 57 12.26 4.94 11.84
CA SER A 57 13.62 5.32 12.21
C SER A 57 13.63 6.23 13.45
N GLU A 58 12.80 7.26 13.47
CA GLU A 58 12.71 8.17 14.62
C GLU A 58 12.31 7.44 15.91
N VAL A 59 11.33 6.53 15.82
CA VAL A 59 10.92 5.70 16.96
C VAL A 59 12.05 4.77 17.41
N HIS A 60 12.83 4.24 16.48
CA HIS A 60 13.99 3.40 16.81
C HIS A 60 15.06 4.21 17.54
N ASP A 61 15.44 5.37 17.00
CA ASP A 61 16.45 6.26 17.59
C ASP A 61 16.03 6.75 18.99
N LEU A 62 14.75 7.09 19.17
CA LEU A 62 14.22 7.49 20.47
C LEU A 62 14.26 6.35 21.48
N ARG A 63 13.96 5.11 21.07
CA ARG A 63 14.05 3.94 21.96
C ARG A 63 15.48 3.65 22.36
N GLU A 64 16.40 3.65 21.39
CA GLU A 64 17.82 3.40 21.66
C GLU A 64 18.41 4.51 22.56
N GLY A 65 18.04 5.76 22.34
CA GLY A 65 18.41 6.88 23.22
C GLY A 65 17.88 6.74 24.65
N LEU A 66 16.65 6.26 24.83
CA LEU A 66 16.07 6.00 26.15
C LEU A 66 16.78 4.85 26.87
N ASP A 67 17.08 3.77 26.15
CA ASP A 67 17.80 2.62 26.70
C ASP A 67 19.22 3.02 27.16
N MET A 68 19.91 3.85 26.39
CA MET A 68 21.21 4.42 26.77
C MET A 68 21.14 5.27 28.04
N VAL A 69 20.08 6.07 28.21
CA VAL A 69 19.88 6.89 29.41
C VAL A 69 19.56 6.00 30.62
N GLU A 70 18.75 4.95 30.42
CA GLU A 70 18.42 3.99 31.48
C GLU A 70 19.67 3.24 31.95
N GLU A 71 20.52 2.75 31.05
CA GLU A 71 21.79 2.12 31.39
C GLU A 71 22.72 3.05 32.18
N LYS A 72 22.80 4.32 31.78
CA LYS A 72 23.58 5.31 32.53
C LYS A 72 23.01 5.55 33.94
N ALA A 73 21.69 5.69 34.08
CA ALA A 73 21.05 5.87 35.37
C ALA A 73 21.22 4.65 36.29
N ARG A 74 21.19 3.43 35.72
CA ARG A 74 21.46 2.18 36.46
C ARG A 74 22.92 2.11 36.92
N ASN A 75 23.87 2.38 36.03
CA ASN A 75 25.30 2.22 36.31
C ASN A 75 25.88 3.34 37.18
N GLU A 76 25.45 4.60 37.00
CA GLU A 76 26.00 5.74 37.75
C GLU A 76 25.19 6.12 38.99
N LEU A 77 23.86 6.00 38.95
CA LEU A 77 22.97 6.47 40.02
C LEU A 77 22.35 5.32 40.83
N GLY A 78 22.62 4.06 40.45
CA GLY A 78 22.03 2.90 41.12
C GLY A 78 20.50 2.84 41.00
N MET A 79 19.94 3.43 39.94
CA MET A 79 18.49 3.44 39.69
C MET A 79 17.96 2.01 39.52
N VAL A 80 16.88 1.67 40.23
CA VAL A 80 16.16 0.40 40.09
C VAL A 80 14.67 0.71 39.98
N LYS A 81 13.95 0.05 39.06
CA LYS A 81 12.51 0.28 38.88
C LYS A 81 11.73 -0.30 40.06
N PRO A 82 10.54 0.25 40.38
CA PRO A 82 9.66 -0.34 41.40
C PRO A 82 9.34 -1.81 41.07
N ASN A 83 9.47 -2.71 42.05
CA ASN A 83 9.30 -4.16 41.91
C ASN A 83 10.32 -4.86 40.97
N GLU A 84 11.51 -4.30 40.78
CA GLU A 84 12.58 -4.93 40.01
C GLU A 84 13.68 -5.51 40.93
N ILE A 85 14.21 -6.69 40.59
CA ILE A 85 15.41 -7.27 41.23
C ILE A 85 16.56 -7.13 40.22
N TYR A 86 17.50 -6.22 40.50
CA TYR A 86 18.66 -5.96 39.64
C TYR A 86 19.88 -6.75 40.12
N VAL A 87 20.50 -7.55 39.24
CA VAL A 87 21.66 -8.41 39.55
C VAL A 87 22.83 -8.04 38.63
N GLN A 88 23.91 -7.50 39.20
CA GLN A 88 25.17 -7.29 38.47
C GLN A 88 26.08 -8.50 38.62
N VAL A 89 26.40 -9.14 37.49
CA VAL A 89 27.35 -10.26 37.44
C VAL A 89 28.71 -9.73 37.02
N THR A 90 29.61 -9.53 37.98
CA THR A 90 31.03 -9.28 37.70
C THR A 90 31.77 -10.60 37.63
N HIS A 91 32.34 -10.93 36.46
CA HIS A 91 33.32 -12.01 36.35
C HIS A 91 34.69 -11.45 36.77
N ARG A 92 35.30 -12.05 37.78
CA ARG A 92 36.56 -11.58 38.39
C ARG A 92 37.77 -11.98 37.55
#